data_AF-A0A2V7GPA7-F1
#
_entry.id   AF-A0A2V7GPA7-F1
#
_cell.length_a   1.000
_cell.length_b   1.000
_cell.length_c   1.000
_cell.angle_alpha   90.00
_cell.angle_beta   90.00
_cell.angle_gamma   90.00
#
_symmetry.space_group_name_H-M   'P 1'
#
loop_
_entity.id
_entity.type
_entity.pdbx_description
1 polymer ?
#
loop_
_entity_poly.entity_id
_entity_poly.type
_entity_poly.pdbx_seq_one_letter_code
_entity_poly.pdbx_strand_id
1 'polypeptide(L)'
;MAIASAFLVRPSLGMMVFIAIFLHKLPEGVTISSLYLAVGRSARQALGAGALLGLATLIGVVLTDQLGFLVRHGLAISAGVTIYVAASNLVPEFQGKRGWASPLAFLGGAAAFFATRALLEAVHV
;
A
#
# COMPACT_ATOMS: atom_id res chain seq x y z
N MET A 1 -8.26 -2.74 6.68
CA MET A 1 -7.91 -4.17 6.81
C MET A 1 -6.57 -4.35 7.49
N ALA A 2 -5.43 -4.13 6.82
CA ALA A 2 -4.11 -4.41 7.38
C ALA A 2 -3.82 -3.77 8.75
N ILE A 3 -4.20 -2.50 8.95
CA ILE A 3 -4.02 -1.78 10.24
C ILE A 3 -4.75 -2.52 11.36
N ALA A 4 -6.06 -2.74 11.21
CA ALA A 4 -6.88 -3.42 12.22
C ALA A 4 -6.39 -4.85 12.48
N SER A 5 -6.10 -5.62 11.43
CA SER A 5 -5.57 -6.97 11.59
C SER A 5 -4.23 -6.99 12.33
N ALA A 6 -3.34 -6.01 12.13
CA ALA A 6 -2.08 -5.92 12.84
C ALA A 6 -2.26 -5.57 14.32
N PHE A 7 -3.21 -4.68 14.65
CA PHE A 7 -3.57 -4.38 16.04
C PHE A 7 -4.15 -5.60 16.78
N LEU A 8 -4.88 -6.47 16.07
CA LEU A 8 -5.40 -7.73 16.63
C LEU A 8 -4.30 -8.76 16.92
N VAL A 9 -3.14 -8.68 16.24
CA VAL A 9 -1.99 -9.54 16.54
C VAL A 9 -1.21 -8.99 17.74
N ARG A 10 -0.72 -7.74 17.65
CA ARG A 10 0.01 -7.05 18.73
C ARG A 10 -0.11 -5.52 18.57
N PRO A 11 -0.28 -4.74 19.65
CA PRO A 11 -0.38 -3.28 19.58
C PRO A 11 0.83 -2.60 18.93
N SER A 12 2.06 -3.07 19.19
CA SER A 12 3.29 -2.53 18.59
C SER A 12 3.34 -2.73 17.08
N LEU A 13 2.92 -3.90 16.58
CA LEU A 13 2.79 -4.18 15.15
C LEU A 13 1.70 -3.32 14.51
N GLY A 14 0.55 -3.18 15.18
CA GLY A 14 -0.54 -2.30 14.75
C GLY A 14 -0.07 -0.86 14.55
N MET A 15 0.67 -0.31 15.51
CA MET A 15 1.21 1.05 15.43
C MET A 15 2.22 1.20 14.29
N MET A 16 3.13 0.23 14.11
CA MET A 16 4.10 0.22 13.02
C MET A 16 3.40 0.17 11.65
N VAL A 17 2.42 -0.71 11.48
CA VAL A 17 1.62 -0.84 10.25
C VAL A 17 0.78 0.41 9.99
N PHE A 18 0.19 1.01 11.03
CA PHE A 18 -0.53 2.27 10.91
C PHE A 18 0.37 3.38 10.39
N ILE A 19 1.56 3.58 10.98
CA ILE A 19 2.47 4.66 10.55
C ILE A 19 2.93 4.41 9.12
N ALA A 20 3.32 3.17 8.78
CA ALA A 20 3.72 2.82 7.42
C ALA A 20 2.60 3.11 6.40
N ILE A 21 1.37 2.69 6.71
CA ILE A 21 0.20 2.93 5.86
C ILE A 21 -0.25 4.39 5.89
N PHE A 22 0.02 5.15 6.94
CA PHE A 22 -0.27 6.58 6.93
C PHE A 22 0.71 7.31 6.01
N LEU A 23 2.00 7.00 6.14
CA LEU A 23 3.07 7.68 5.42
C LEU A 23 3.01 7.42 3.90
N HIS A 24 2.71 6.19 3.47
CA HIS A 24 2.61 5.90 2.02
C HIS A 24 1.32 6.42 1.35
N LYS A 25 0.29 6.81 2.12
CA LYS A 25 -0.96 7.36 1.59
C LYS A 25 -0.80 8.79 1.08
N LEU A 26 0.16 9.54 1.63
CA LEU A 26 0.47 10.89 1.17
C LEU A 26 1.05 10.86 -0.27
N PRO A 27 2.11 10.08 -0.58
CA PRO A 27 2.54 9.86 -1.96
C PRO A 27 1.43 9.32 -2.87
N GLU A 28 0.66 8.32 -2.44
CA GLU A 28 -0.44 7.76 -3.25
C GLU A 28 -1.50 8.82 -3.59
N GLY A 29 -1.86 9.67 -2.63
CA GLY A 29 -2.80 10.78 -2.85
C GLY A 29 -2.28 11.78 -3.89
N VAL A 30 -0.98 12.10 -3.85
CA VAL A 30 -0.33 12.94 -4.86
C VAL A 30 -0.32 12.26 -6.22
N THR A 31 0.04 10.97 -6.31
CA THR A 31 0.05 10.20 -7.56
C THR A 31 -1.34 10.15 -8.21
N ILE A 32 -2.38 9.84 -7.45
CA ILE A 32 -3.76 9.80 -7.97
C ILE A 32 -4.23 11.19 -8.39
N SER A 33 -3.89 12.22 -7.61
CA SER A 33 -4.26 13.59 -7.95
C SER A 33 -3.61 14.03 -9.25
N SER A 34 -2.31 13.75 -9.43
CA SER A 34 -1.58 14.01 -10.66
C SER A 34 -2.15 13.24 -11.85
N LEU A 35 -2.55 11.98 -11.66
CA LEU A 35 -3.21 11.19 -12.70
C LEU A 35 -4.53 11.83 -13.13
N TYR A 36 -5.39 12.21 -12.17
CA TYR A 36 -6.67 12.85 -12.46
C TYR A 36 -6.51 14.15 -13.24
N LEU A 37 -5.56 14.99 -12.84
CA LEU A 37 -5.22 16.21 -13.57
C LEU A 37 -4.70 15.90 -14.98
N ALA A 38 -3.87 14.86 -15.14
CA ALA A 38 -3.32 14.45 -16.43
C ALA A 38 -4.41 13.97 -17.42
N VAL A 39 -5.53 13.41 -16.93
CA VAL A 39 -6.69 13.04 -17.77
C VAL A 39 -7.68 14.20 -17.97
N GLY A 40 -7.29 15.44 -17.64
CA GLY A 40 -8.10 16.65 -17.83
C GLY A 40 -9.21 16.85 -16.80
N ARG A 41 -9.17 16.15 -15.66
CA ARG A 41 -10.13 16.34 -14.56
C ARG A 41 -9.77 17.55 -13.71
N SER A 42 -10.78 18.12 -13.05
CA SER A 42 -10.60 19.30 -12.20
C SER A 42 -9.85 18.96 -10.90
N ALA A 43 -9.16 19.94 -10.32
CA ALA A 43 -8.45 19.79 -9.04
C ALA A 43 -9.36 19.27 -7.91
N ARG A 44 -10.66 19.64 -7.93
CA ARG A 44 -11.65 19.15 -6.96
C ARG A 44 -11.92 17.65 -7.11
N GLN A 45 -11.95 17.13 -8.35
CA GLN A 45 -12.10 15.70 -8.61
C GLN A 45 -10.84 14.92 -8.21
N ALA A 46 -9.66 15.49 -8.45
CA ALA A 46 -8.38 14.93 -8.02
C ALA A 46 -8.30 14.79 -6.48
N LEU A 47 -8.61 15.86 -5.75
CA LEU A 47 -8.69 15.84 -4.29
C LEU A 47 -9.77 14.88 -3.78
N GLY A 48 -10.92 14.84 -4.45
CA GLY A 48 -12.00 13.90 -4.14
C GLY A 48 -11.57 12.45 -4.25
N ALA A 49 -10.78 12.09 -5.27
CA ALA A 49 -10.24 10.75 -5.44
C ALA A 49 -9.27 10.36 -4.32
N GLY A 50 -8.37 11.28 -3.93
CA GLY A 50 -7.49 11.09 -2.77
C GLY A 50 -8.26 10.93 -1.45
N ALA A 51 -9.29 11.75 -1.23
CA ALA A 51 -10.14 11.67 -0.06
C ALA A 51 -10.93 10.34 -0.01
N LEU A 52 -11.46 9.87 -1.14
CA LEU A 52 -12.14 8.58 -1.25
C LEU A 52 -11.19 7.42 -0.93
N LEU A 53 -9.93 7.49 -1.36
CA LEU A 53 -8.92 6.48 -1.01
C LEU A 53 -8.66 6.44 0.51
N GLY A 54 -8.57 7.61 1.15
CA GLY A 54 -8.45 7.72 2.60
C GLY A 54 -9.66 7.15 3.33
N LEU A 55 -10.87 7.51 2.88
CA LEU A 55 -12.13 6.99 3.42
C LEU A 55 -12.23 5.47 3.28
N ALA A 56 -11.85 4.92 2.12
CA ALA A 56 -11.82 3.47 1.92
C ALA A 56 -10.89 2.76 2.93
N THR A 57 -9.78 3.40 3.29
CA THR A 57 -8.85 2.86 4.30
C THR A 57 -9.50 2.86 5.69
N LEU A 58 -10.18 3.94 6.07
CA LEU A 58 -10.92 4.05 7.34
C LEU A 58 -12.08 3.06 7.43
N ILE A 59 -12.90 2.96 6.36
CA ILE A 59 -13.97 1.96 6.24
C ILE A 59 -13.37 0.56 6.41
N GLY A 60 -12.24 0.30 5.76
CA GLY A 60 -11.55 -0.96 5.92
C GLY A 60 -11.06 -1.22 7.35
N VAL A 61 -10.70 -0.22 8.16
CA VAL A 61 -10.36 -0.44 9.57
C VAL A 61 -11.61 -0.87 10.34
N VAL A 62 -12.70 -0.12 10.20
CA VAL A 62 -13.97 -0.37 10.92
C VAL A 62 -14.56 -1.75 10.57
N LEU A 63 -14.59 -2.10 9.29
CA LEU A 63 -15.17 -3.37 8.83
C LEU A 63 -14.34 -4.61 9.21
N THR A 64 -13.06 -4.45 9.53
CA THR A 64 -12.20 -5.60 9.86
C THR A 64 -12.68 -6.28 11.14
N ASP A 65 -13.03 -5.50 12.16
CA ASP A 65 -13.41 -6.02 13.47
C ASP A 65 -14.85 -6.57 13.49
N GLN A 66 -15.71 -6.05 12.60
CA GLN A 66 -17.12 -6.45 12.51
C GLN A 66 -17.33 -7.76 11.73
N LEU A 67 -16.34 -8.19 10.96
CA LEU A 67 -16.44 -9.37 10.09
C LEU A 67 -15.36 -10.36 10.48
N GLY A 68 -15.71 -11.41 11.23
CA GLY A 68 -14.77 -12.46 11.67
C GLY A 68 -13.99 -13.11 10.52
N PHE A 69 -14.56 -13.13 9.30
CA PHE A 69 -13.85 -13.53 8.09
C PHE A 69 -12.64 -12.61 7.78
N LEU A 70 -12.81 -11.29 7.90
CA LEU A 70 -11.76 -10.30 7.64
C LEU A 70 -10.74 -10.23 8.78
N VAL A 71 -11.12 -10.57 10.02
CA VAL A 71 -10.15 -10.78 11.10
C VAL A 71 -9.16 -11.89 10.73
N ARG A 72 -9.67 -13.02 10.23
CA ARG A 72 -8.84 -14.21 9.93
C ARG A 72 -8.13 -14.13 8.56
N HIS A 73 -8.76 -13.54 7.55
CA HIS A 73 -8.27 -13.55 6.17
C HIS A 73 -7.92 -12.15 5.63
N GLY A 74 -8.15 -11.08 6.40
CA GLY A 74 -7.95 -9.70 5.94
C GLY A 74 -6.52 -9.41 5.50
N LEU A 75 -5.53 -9.98 6.17
CA LEU A 75 -4.12 -9.88 5.75
C LEU A 75 -3.88 -10.59 4.41
N ALA A 76 -4.39 -11.80 4.24
CA ALA A 76 -4.24 -12.55 2.99
C ALA A 76 -4.92 -11.84 1.81
N ILE A 77 -6.13 -11.32 2.02
CA ILE A 77 -6.85 -10.52 1.01
C ILE A 77 -6.08 -9.25 0.68
N SER A 78 -5.60 -8.52 1.69
CA SER A 78 -4.83 -7.28 1.48
C SER A 78 -3.53 -7.54 0.71
N ALA A 79 -2.82 -8.63 1.02
CA ALA A 79 -1.63 -9.04 0.30
C ALA A 79 -1.96 -9.38 -1.16
N GLY A 80 -3.01 -10.15 -1.40
CA GLY A 80 -3.48 -10.50 -2.75
C GLY A 80 -3.84 -9.29 -3.60
N VAL A 81 -4.61 -8.34 -3.04
CA VAL A 81 -4.96 -7.09 -3.74
C VAL A 81 -3.72 -6.25 -4.05
N THR A 82 -2.77 -6.17 -3.11
CA THR A 82 -1.52 -5.43 -3.33
C THR A 82 -0.72 -6.02 -4.48
N ILE A 83 -0.60 -7.36 -4.53
CA ILE A 83 0.06 -8.07 -5.63
C ILE A 83 -0.68 -7.87 -6.95
N TYR A 84 -2.00 -7.97 -6.95
CA TYR A 84 -2.82 -7.78 -8.15
C TYR A 84 -2.63 -6.38 -8.75
N VAL A 85 -2.73 -5.33 -7.93
CA VAL A 85 -2.56 -3.93 -8.37
C VAL A 85 -1.12 -3.68 -8.84
N ALA A 86 -0.12 -4.21 -8.12
CA ALA A 86 1.27 -4.14 -8.55
C ALA A 86 1.46 -4.81 -9.92
N ALA A 87 0.89 -5.99 -10.12
CA ALA A 87 0.98 -6.71 -11.38
C ALA A 87 0.25 -5.99 -12.52
N SER A 88 -0.96 -5.48 -12.29
CA SER A 88 -1.76 -4.82 -13.34
C SER A 88 -1.21 -3.45 -13.74
N ASN A 89 -0.53 -2.75 -12.82
CA ASN A 89 -0.09 -1.38 -13.06
C ASN A 89 1.41 -1.30 -13.35
N LEU A 90 2.25 -1.95 -12.54
CA LEU A 90 3.71 -1.83 -12.67
C LEU A 90 4.28 -2.69 -13.81
N VAL A 91 3.74 -3.89 -14.04
CA VAL A 91 4.27 -4.76 -15.11
C VAL A 91 4.09 -4.13 -16.50
N PRO A 92 2.91 -3.59 -16.88
CA PRO A 92 2.76 -2.88 -18.15
C PRO A 92 3.64 -1.62 -18.23
N GLU A 93 3.76 -0.86 -17.13
CA GLU A 93 4.59 0.35 -17.06
C GLU A 93 6.08 0.05 -17.33
N PHE A 94 6.59 -1.09 -16.82
CA PHE A 94 7.96 -1.54 -17.10
C PHE A 94 8.15 -1.98 -18.56
N GLN A 95 7.14 -2.61 -19.16
CA GLN A 95 7.19 -3.01 -20.57
C GLN A 95 7.08 -1.81 -21.52
N GLY A 96 6.40 -0.73 -21.10
CA GLY A 96 6.24 0.49 -21.88
C GLY A 96 7.49 1.37 -21.98
N LYS A 97 8.47 1.18 -21.08
CA LYS A 97 9.72 1.95 -21.05
C LYS A 97 10.91 1.13 -21.58
N ARG A 98 11.64 1.69 -22.55
CA ARG A 98 12.88 1.09 -23.07
C ARG A 98 14.04 1.28 -22.08
N GLY A 99 14.60 0.19 -21.57
CA GLY A 99 15.84 0.19 -20.78
C GLY A 99 15.76 -0.61 -19.47
N TRP A 100 16.93 -0.98 -18.93
CA TRP A 100 17.05 -1.83 -17.74
C TRP A 100 16.91 -1.08 -16.41
N ALA A 101 16.86 0.25 -16.43
CA ALA A 101 16.84 1.07 -15.22
C ALA A 101 15.59 0.82 -14.36
N SER A 102 14.40 0.72 -14.97
CA SER A 102 13.15 0.52 -14.20
C SER A 102 13.03 -0.88 -13.59
N PRO A 103 13.34 -1.98 -14.32
CA PRO A 103 13.41 -3.32 -13.72
C PRO A 103 14.47 -3.44 -12.61
N LEU A 104 15.64 -2.82 -12.79
CA LEU A 104 16.70 -2.83 -11.78
C LEU A 104 16.31 -2.03 -10.53
N ALA A 105 15.63 -0.89 -10.67
CA ALA A 105 15.10 -0.14 -9.55
C ALA A 105 14.03 -0.94 -8.77
N PHE A 106 13.18 -1.68 -9.47
CA PHE A 106 12.19 -2.58 -8.84
C PHE A 106 12.86 -3.70 -8.05
N LEU A 107 13.83 -4.41 -8.65
CA LEU A 107 14.61 -5.44 -7.97
C LEU A 107 15.42 -4.86 -6.81
N GLY A 108 15.97 -3.66 -6.97
CA GLY A 108 16.67 -2.92 -5.92
C GLY A 108 15.75 -2.60 -4.73
N GLY A 109 14.52 -2.18 -4.98
CA GLY A 109 13.51 -1.97 -3.94
C GLY A 109 13.17 -3.27 -3.19
N ALA A 110 13.01 -4.38 -3.91
CA ALA A 110 12.80 -5.69 -3.28
C ALA A 110 14.01 -6.12 -2.43
N ALA A 111 15.23 -5.96 -2.95
CA ALA A 111 16.45 -6.26 -2.21
C ALA A 111 16.60 -5.40 -0.96
N ALA A 112 16.29 -4.11 -1.04
CA ALA A 112 16.29 -3.19 0.10
C ALA A 112 15.27 -3.62 1.18
N PHE A 113 14.07 -4.05 0.77
CA PHE A 113 13.09 -4.62 1.70
C PHE A 113 13.65 -5.84 2.44
N PHE A 114 14.22 -6.81 1.71
CA PHE A 114 14.83 -8.00 2.32
C PHE A 114 16.00 -7.67 3.25
N ALA A 115 16.85 -6.70 2.87
CA ALA A 115 17.96 -6.24 3.71
C ALA A 115 17.44 -5.57 5.00
N THR A 116 16.40 -4.74 4.90
CA THR A 116 15.78 -4.10 6.07
C THR A 116 15.15 -5.13 7.00
N ARG A 117 14.47 -6.14 6.43
CA ARG A 117 13.93 -7.27 7.19
C ARG A 117 15.04 -8.02 7.92
N ALA A 118 16.12 -8.39 7.24
CA ALA A 118 17.24 -9.13 7.82
C ALA A 118 17.92 -8.33 8.94
N LEU A 119 18.05 -7.01 8.78
CA LEU A 119 18.59 -6.13 9.81
C LEU A 119 17.67 -6.05 11.04
N LEU A 120 16.35 -5.96 10.84
CA LEU A 120 15.38 -5.94 11.93
C LEU A 120 15.34 -7.26 12.71
N GLU A 121 15.44 -8.40 12.02
CA GLU A 121 15.56 -9.73 12.63
C GLU A 121 16.91 -9.89 13.37
N ALA A 122 17.99 -9.26 12.90
CA ALA A 122 19.27 -9.27 13.61
C ALA A 122 19.27 -8.39 14.89
N VAL A 123 18.39 -7.39 14.96
CA VAL A 123 18.27 -6.47 16.11
C VAL A 123 17.26 -6.96 17.15
N HIS A 124 16.22 -7.68 16.73
CA HIS A 124 15.29 -8.39 17.62
C HIS A 124 15.66 -9.87 17.65
N VAL A 125 16.49 -10.28 18.63
CA VAL A 125 16.73 -11.71 18.97
C VAL A 125 15.42 -12.48 19.11
#